data_AF-A0A268UC71-F1
#
_entry.id   AF-A0A268UC71-F1
#
_cell.length_a   1.000
_cell.length_b   1.000
_cell.length_c   1.000
_cell.angle_alpha   90.00
_cell.angle_beta   90.00
_cell.angle_gamma   90.00
#
_symmetry.space_group_name_H-M   'P 1'
#
loop_
_entity.id
_entity.type
_entity.pdbx_description
1 polymer ?
#
loop_
_entity_poly.entity_id
_entity_poly.type
_entity_poly.pdbx_seq_one_letter_code
_entity_poly.pdbx_strand_id
1 'polypeptide(L)' 'MNGLFGINGLLGYIVAVLLVVGLAVGFGFAAVSIQKSQATNYYKIDNQANIKMKSKDNAYHYKAEH' A
#
# COMPACT_ATOMS: atom_id res chain seq x y z
N MET A 1 -37.25 24.30 15.31
CA MET A 1 -35.90 23.79 15.01
C MET A 1 -35.38 24.58 13.82
N ASN A 2 -34.41 25.47 14.03
CA ASN A 2 -33.86 26.32 12.98
C ASN A 2 -33.20 25.42 11.92
N GLY A 3 -33.58 25.61 10.65
CA GLY A 3 -33.15 24.82 9.48
C GLY A 3 -31.68 24.95 9.10
N LEU A 4 -30.79 24.86 10.10
CA LEU A 4 -29.34 24.90 9.98
C LEU A 4 -28.79 23.77 9.08
N PHE A 5 -29.62 22.75 8.80
CA PHE A 5 -29.40 21.67 7.84
C PHE A 5 -30.50 21.60 6.76
N GLY A 6 -30.88 22.73 6.16
CA GLY A 6 -31.71 22.76 4.94
C GLY A 6 -30.96 22.28 3.68
N ILE A 7 -31.38 22.71 2.48
CA ILE A 7 -30.72 22.40 1.20
C ILE A 7 -29.19 22.59 1.24
N ASN A 8 -28.71 23.63 1.94
CA ASN A 8 -27.28 23.90 2.09
C ASN A 8 -26.53 22.80 2.89
N GLY A 9 -27.19 22.19 3.88
CA GLY A 9 -26.65 21.05 4.63
C GLY A 9 -26.60 19.77 3.80
N LEU A 10 -27.63 19.53 2.97
CA LEU A 10 -27.67 18.39 2.06
C LEU A 10 -26.60 18.51 0.95
N LEU A 11 -26.43 19.70 0.38
CA LEU A 11 -25.38 19.96 -0.61
C LEU A 11 -23.99 19.76 -0.01
N GLY A 12 -23.74 20.29 1.19
CA GLY A 12 -22.48 20.08 1.91
C GLY A 12 -22.18 18.60 2.18
N TYR A 13 -23.21 17.84 2.55
CA TYR A 13 -23.09 16.38 2.74
C TYR A 13 -22.71 15.67 1.43
N ILE A 14 -23.39 15.95 0.33
CA ILE A 14 -23.09 15.32 -0.97
C ILE A 14 -21.66 15.64 -1.41
N VAL A 15 -21.24 16.90 -1.27
CA VAL A 15 -19.86 17.32 -1.60
C VAL A 15 -18.84 16.57 -0.74
N ALA A 16 -19.07 16.44 0.57
CA ALA A 16 -18.18 15.71 1.47
C ALA A 16 -18.07 14.22 1.09
N VAL A 17 -19.19 13.57 0.78
CA VAL A 17 -19.20 12.17 0.34
C VAL A 17 -18.44 12.00 -0.97
N LEU A 18 -18.68 12.86 -1.95
CA LEU A 18 -17.97 12.82 -3.23
C LEU A 18 -16.47 13.06 -3.09
N LEU A 19 -16.05 13.93 -2.18
CA LEU A 19 -14.65 14.15 -1.86
C LEU A 19 -13.99 12.91 -1.29
N VAL A 20 -14.60 12.28 -0.29
CA VAL A 20 -14.05 11.06 0.34
C VAL A 20 -14.00 9.90 -0.65
N VAL A 21 -15.08 9.68 -1.39
CA VAL A 21 -15.15 8.61 -2.41
C VAL A 21 -14.16 8.89 -3.55
N GLY A 22 -14.06 10.13 -4.02
CA GLY A 22 -13.13 10.53 -5.07
C GLY A 22 -11.67 10.31 -4.67
N LEU A 23 -11.31 10.68 -3.43
CA LEU A 23 -9.97 10.41 -2.89
C LEU A 23 -9.71 8.91 -2.76
N ALA A 24 -10.67 8.14 -2.25
CA ALA A 24 -10.54 6.69 -2.12
C ALA A 24 -10.31 6.01 -3.49
N VAL A 25 -11.06 6.41 -4.51
CA VAL A 25 -10.88 5.92 -5.88
C VAL A 25 -9.51 6.35 -6.43
N GLY A 26 -9.11 7.60 -6.25
CA GLY A 26 -7.81 8.11 -6.68
C GLY A 26 -6.63 7.33 -6.07
N PHE A 27 -6.66 7.12 -4.75
CA PHE A 27 -5.64 6.31 -4.06
C PHE A 27 -5.70 4.84 -4.47
N GLY A 28 -6.89 4.28 -4.70
CA GLY A 28 -7.05 2.92 -5.22
C GLY A 28 -6.37 2.73 -6.58
N PHE A 29 -6.58 3.65 -7.51
CA PHE A 29 -5.92 3.61 -8.83
C PHE A 29 -4.40 3.73 -8.72
N ALA A 30 -3.90 4.65 -7.88
CA ALA A 30 -2.46 4.81 -7.66
C ALA A 30 -1.83 3.53 -7.07
N ALA A 31 -2.49 2.92 -6.09
CA ALA A 31 -2.05 1.68 -5.46
C ALA A 31 -1.99 0.52 -6.46
N VAL A 32 -3.04 0.30 -7.25
CA VAL A 32 -3.08 -0.75 -8.28
C VAL A 32 -1.99 -0.53 -9.33
N SER A 33 -1.77 0.72 -9.76
CA SER A 33 -0.72 1.05 -10.72
C SER A 33 0.69 0.70 -10.20
N ILE A 34 0.98 1.06 -8.95
CA ILE A 34 2.26 0.73 -8.29
C ILE A 34 2.39 -0.77 -8.11
N GLN A 35 1.35 -1.44 -7.62
CA GLN A 35 1.35 -2.90 -7.44
C GLN A 35 1.59 -3.62 -8.76
N LYS A 36 0.96 -3.18 -9.86
CA LYS A 36 1.20 -3.74 -11.20
C LYS A 36 2.65 -3.55 -11.65
N SER A 37 3.20 -2.35 -11.45
CA SER A 37 4.59 -2.04 -11.80
C SER A 37 5.58 -2.95 -11.03
N GLN A 38 5.39 -3.07 -9.72
CA GLN A 38 6.27 -3.87 -8.85
C GLN A 38 6.07 -5.39 -9.02
N ALA A 39 4.86 -5.86 -9.29
CA ALA A 39 4.61 -7.28 -9.56
C ALA A 39 5.36 -7.78 -10.81
N THR A 40 5.62 -6.88 -11.76
CA THR A 40 6.44 -7.17 -12.95
C THR A 40 7.91 -6.81 -12.78
N ASN A 41 8.28 -6.13 -11.70
CA ASN A 41 9.65 -5.75 -11.39
C ASN A 41 10.25 -6.74 -10.39
N TYR A 42 10.53 -7.94 -10.90
CA TYR A 42 11.19 -8.97 -10.11
C TYR A 42 12.55 -8.47 -9.61
N TYR A 43 12.84 -8.72 -8.34
CA TYR A 43 14.18 -8.49 -7.78
C TYR A 43 15.20 -9.21 -8.66
N LYS A 44 16.05 -8.42 -9.31
CA LYS A 44 17.20 -8.96 -10.04
C LYS A 44 18.27 -9.26 -9.00
N ILE A 45 18.74 -10.50 -9.02
CA ILE A 45 19.94 -10.86 -8.28
C ILE A 45 21.10 -10.21 -9.00
N ASP A 46 21.58 -9.09 -8.46
CA ASP A 46 22.82 -8.49 -8.90
C ASP A 46 23.98 -9.24 -8.23
N ASN A 47 25.01 -9.57 -9.01
CA ASN A 47 26.20 -10.26 -8.54
C ASN A 47 25.93 -11.68 -7.99
N GLN A 48 25.31 -12.55 -8.81
CA GLN A 48 25.04 -13.97 -8.50
C GLN A 48 26.27 -14.73 -7.97
N ALA A 49 27.47 -14.37 -8.43
CA ALA A 49 28.74 -14.95 -7.99
C ALA A 49 29.11 -14.62 -6.52
N ASN A 50 28.55 -13.56 -5.94
CA ASN A 50 28.72 -13.18 -4.53
C ASN A 50 27.59 -13.69 -3.62
N ILE A 51 26.56 -14.35 -4.16
CA ILE A 51 25.55 -14.99 -3.31
C ILE A 51 26.23 -16.15 -2.58
N LYS A 52 26.54 -15.93 -1.30
CA LYS A 52 27.07 -16.98 -0.44
C LYS A 52 25.98 -18.01 -0.15
N MET A 53 25.89 -19.06 -0.97
CA MET A 53 24.87 -20.11 -0.85
C MET A 53 24.97 -20.95 0.45
N LYS A 54 26.08 -20.86 1.18
CA LYS A 54 26.18 -21.28 2.59
C LYS A 54 27.23 -20.41 3.28
N SER A 55 26.80 -19.46 4.10
CA SER A 55 27.67 -18.98 5.17
C SER A 55 27.66 -20.03 6.27
N LYS A 56 28.83 -20.60 6.62
CA LYS A 56 28.95 -21.45 7.81
C LYS A 56 28.52 -20.69 9.08
N ASP A 57 28.57 -19.36 9.03
CA ASP A 57 28.19 -18.50 10.14
C ASP A 57 26.68 -18.40 10.36
N ASN A 58 25.84 -18.73 9.35
CA ASN A 58 24.38 -18.77 9.52
C ASN A 58 23.95 -19.83 10.56
N ALA A 59 24.77 -20.88 10.77
CA ALA A 59 24.52 -21.89 11.79
C ALA A 59 24.60 -21.31 13.22
N TYR A 60 25.38 -20.24 13.45
CA TYR A 60 25.51 -19.64 14.78
C TYR A 60 24.33 -18.72 15.15
N HIS A 61 23.51 -18.33 14.17
CA HIS A 61 22.33 -17.48 14.40
C HIS A 61 21.02 -18.26 14.39
N TYR A 62 21.05 -19.56 14.08
CA TYR A 62 19.90 -20.45 14.21
C TYR A 62 19.81 -20.95 15.65
N LYS A 63 19.06 -20.25 16.50
CA LYS A 63 18.55 -20.88 17.72
C LYS A 63 17.36 -21.74 17.31
N ALA A 64 17.56 -23.04 17.19
CA ALA A 64 16.45 -23.97 17.24
C ALA A 64 15.85 -23.84 18.64
N GLU A 65 14.72 -23.12 18.74
CA GLU A 65 13.93 -23.06 19.95
C GLU A 65 13.45 -24.48 20.26
N HIS A 66 14.00 -25.05 21.33
CA HIS A 66 13.56 -26.28 21.97
C HIS A 66 12.68 -25.92 23.16
#